data_AF-G0NZ38-F1
#
_entry.id   AF-G0NZ38-F1
#
_cell.length_a   1.000
_cell.length_b   1.000
_cell.length_c   1.000
_cell.angle_alpha   90.00
_cell.angle_beta   90.00
_cell.angle_gamma   90.00
#
_symmetry.space_group_name_H-M   'P 1'
#
loop_
_entity.id
_entity.type
_entity.pdbx_description
1 polymer ?
#
loop_
_entity_poly.entity_id
_entity_poly.type
_entity_poly.pdbx_seq_one_letter_code
_entity_poly.pdbx_strand_id
1 'polypeptide(L)'
;MGIRPSIFEFFTGELPLTEYWLASNHPQVYHLFVAILVEHLKAKGTYVWMDECLETIIQGCQNISQDTPDIPMPDAFIEKWDWIINQTANFCIVNKMKTPVGKPMQTFQAFENEIKRRASEVLSRKNLHKRPKAAEETSSGSPPLKYSIQWLRVHLLLKLIEVSEKLMLSAIYGGSSVFTLTEIPVTARQFFTMNSASCEVWLNRVYYPALVVAYFRGYYGLVIRFGSNALTHYARQKATDEKMVLTGVCTACLMSLAMAVLGEPMEIVGLRRRVREEFGTEMGQSLMEALVEMAANARYEIALVVLETILVTDGTLNETLKLIIQVAMIDMLNRIRLPQAVEYYRNTLYGEDPDAPISGDF
;
A
#
# COMPACT_ATOMS: atom_id res chain seq x y z
N MET A 1 -5.55 20.48 -28.07
CA MET A 1 -5.24 19.05 -27.88
C MET A 1 -5.44 18.75 -26.40
N GLY A 2 -6.31 17.79 -26.08
CA GLY A 2 -6.87 17.61 -24.74
C GLY A 2 -5.81 17.42 -23.66
N ILE A 3 -5.86 18.27 -22.64
CA ILE A 3 -5.12 18.07 -21.40
C ILE A 3 -5.67 16.77 -20.80
N ARG A 4 -4.84 15.71 -20.79
CA ARG A 4 -5.16 14.50 -20.04
C ARG A 4 -5.48 14.92 -18.60
N PRO A 5 -6.51 14.34 -17.94
CA PRO A 5 -6.73 14.56 -16.53
C PRO A 5 -5.41 14.33 -15.80
N SER A 6 -5.01 15.25 -14.93
CA SER A 6 -3.75 15.06 -14.20
C SER A 6 -3.80 13.71 -13.48
N ILE A 7 -2.67 13.04 -13.30
CA ILE A 7 -2.58 11.81 -12.51
C ILE A 7 -3.25 12.00 -11.12
N PHE A 8 -3.21 13.23 -10.60
CA PHE A 8 -3.88 13.65 -9.39
C PHE A 8 -5.42 13.56 -9.51
N GLU A 9 -5.99 13.95 -10.65
CA GLU A 9 -7.41 13.86 -10.98
C GLU A 9 -7.87 12.40 -11.12
N PHE A 10 -7.02 11.54 -11.69
CA PHE A 10 -7.22 10.09 -11.72
C PHE A 10 -7.24 9.49 -10.29
N PHE A 11 -6.29 9.86 -9.43
CA PHE A 11 -6.24 9.38 -8.04
C PHE A 11 -7.35 9.94 -7.14
N THR A 12 -7.89 11.12 -7.45
CA THR A 12 -9.10 11.63 -6.78
C THR A 12 -10.39 11.00 -7.32
N GLY A 13 -10.38 10.50 -8.56
CA GLY A 13 -11.53 9.91 -9.22
C GLY A 13 -11.76 8.42 -8.91
N GLU A 14 -10.71 7.67 -8.53
CA GLU A 14 -10.84 6.21 -8.37
C GLU A 14 -11.70 5.74 -7.18
N LEU A 15 -12.05 6.60 -6.22
CA LEU A 15 -13.15 6.29 -5.28
C LEU A 15 -13.85 7.58 -4.85
N PRO A 16 -14.99 7.96 -5.47
CA PRO A 16 -15.82 9.01 -4.94
C PRO A 16 -16.45 8.49 -3.63
N LEU A 17 -15.92 8.96 -2.50
CA LEU A 17 -16.59 8.86 -1.20
C LEU A 17 -17.85 9.73 -1.31
N THR A 18 -18.95 9.18 -1.83
CA THR A 18 -20.24 9.86 -1.88
C THR A 18 -21.00 9.66 -0.57
N GLU A 19 -21.94 10.55 -0.27
CA GLU A 19 -22.78 10.49 0.94
C GLU A 19 -23.64 9.21 1.02
N TYR A 20 -23.88 8.56 -0.14
CA TYR A 20 -24.66 7.33 -0.26
C TYR A 20 -24.01 6.07 0.33
N TRP A 21 -22.70 6.10 0.61
CA TRP A 21 -22.05 4.90 1.17
C TRP A 21 -22.35 4.72 2.67
N LEU A 22 -22.79 5.75 3.39
CA LEU A 22 -22.75 5.85 4.86
C LEU A 22 -24.10 5.65 5.53
N ALA A 23 -24.54 4.39 5.55
CA ALA A 23 -25.95 4.08 5.73
C ALA A 23 -26.46 3.92 7.17
N SER A 24 -25.65 3.64 8.21
CA SER A 24 -26.30 3.45 9.52
C SER A 24 -25.44 3.66 10.76
N ASN A 25 -26.06 4.28 11.76
CA ASN A 25 -25.62 4.28 13.16
C ASN A 25 -26.02 2.97 13.90
N HIS A 26 -26.23 1.87 13.19
CA HIS A 26 -26.88 0.69 13.77
C HIS A 26 -25.88 -0.24 14.50
N PRO A 27 -26.13 -0.61 15.77
CA PRO A 27 -25.24 -1.44 16.61
C PRO A 27 -24.79 -2.77 15.98
N GLN A 28 -25.64 -3.41 15.18
CA GLN A 28 -25.34 -4.70 14.57
C GLN A 28 -24.30 -4.61 13.44
N VAL A 29 -24.30 -3.50 12.70
CA VAL A 29 -23.31 -3.25 11.64
C VAL A 29 -21.93 -3.02 12.29
N TYR A 30 -21.91 -2.39 13.47
CA TYR A 30 -20.71 -2.21 14.28
C TYR A 30 -20.13 -3.52 14.84
N HIS A 31 -20.95 -4.48 15.29
CA HIS A 31 -20.46 -5.81 15.69
C HIS A 31 -19.79 -6.57 14.53
N LEU A 32 -20.27 -6.35 13.32
CA LEU A 32 -19.85 -7.05 12.11
C LEU A 32 -18.56 -6.44 11.50
N PHE A 33 -18.41 -5.11 11.54
CA PHE A 33 -17.13 -4.45 11.22
C PHE A 33 -16.01 -4.88 12.15
N VAL A 34 -16.37 -5.17 13.39
CA VAL A 34 -15.44 -5.63 14.41
C VAL A 34 -15.05 -7.07 14.14
N ALA A 35 -15.99 -7.93 13.73
CA ALA A 35 -15.65 -9.27 13.26
C ALA A 35 -14.70 -9.21 12.05
N ILE A 36 -14.98 -8.35 11.06
CA ILE A 36 -14.08 -8.18 9.90
C ILE A 36 -12.71 -7.68 10.34
N LEU A 37 -12.62 -6.62 11.13
CA LEU A 37 -11.36 -6.04 11.59
C LEU A 37 -10.58 -7.03 12.47
N VAL A 38 -11.26 -7.77 13.35
CA VAL A 38 -10.66 -8.79 14.22
C VAL A 38 -10.20 -10.01 13.43
N GLU A 39 -11.00 -10.54 12.50
CA GLU A 39 -10.63 -11.68 11.64
C GLU A 39 -9.53 -11.31 10.65
N HIS A 40 -9.58 -10.08 10.12
CA HIS A 40 -8.54 -9.52 9.28
C HIS A 40 -7.19 -9.48 10.01
N LEU A 41 -7.20 -9.06 11.28
CA LEU A 41 -6.02 -8.93 12.14
C LEU A 41 -5.56 -10.26 12.79
N LYS A 42 -6.45 -11.23 13.02
CA LYS A 42 -6.13 -12.50 13.74
C LYS A 42 -5.79 -13.69 12.83
N ALA A 43 -6.28 -13.70 11.59
CA ALA A 43 -5.85 -14.57 10.49
C ALA A 43 -5.58 -16.07 10.79
N LYS A 44 -6.60 -16.86 11.14
CA LYS A 44 -6.66 -18.31 10.85
C LYS A 44 -8.11 -18.75 10.60
N GLY A 45 -8.53 -18.89 9.33
CA GLY A 45 -9.89 -19.32 9.01
C GLY A 45 -10.13 -19.64 7.53
N THR A 46 -11.06 -20.55 7.25
CA THR A 46 -11.47 -21.08 5.93
C THR A 46 -12.34 -20.12 5.11
N TYR A 47 -12.29 -20.20 3.77
CA TYR A 47 -13.03 -19.36 2.80
C TYR A 47 -14.49 -19.01 3.14
N VAL A 48 -15.20 -19.95 3.78
CA VAL A 48 -16.62 -19.88 4.13
C VAL A 48 -16.99 -18.60 4.90
N TRP A 49 -16.12 -18.10 5.77
CA TRP A 49 -16.46 -16.92 6.58
C TRP A 49 -16.59 -15.63 5.77
N MET A 50 -15.90 -15.46 4.63
CA MET A 50 -15.97 -14.19 3.88
C MET A 50 -17.30 -14.05 3.13
N ASP A 51 -17.76 -15.13 2.49
CA ASP A 51 -19.05 -15.14 1.80
C ASP A 51 -20.19 -15.07 2.84
N GLU A 52 -20.10 -15.82 3.94
CA GLU A 52 -21.07 -15.74 5.04
C GLU A 52 -21.09 -14.35 5.70
N CYS A 53 -19.93 -13.72 5.91
CA CYS A 53 -19.86 -12.34 6.41
C CYS A 53 -20.51 -11.38 5.42
N LEU A 54 -20.20 -11.50 4.12
CA LEU A 54 -20.73 -10.61 3.09
C LEU A 54 -22.25 -10.73 2.96
N GLU A 55 -22.79 -11.96 2.95
CA GLU A 55 -24.23 -12.22 2.96
C GLU A 55 -24.91 -11.73 4.25
N THR A 56 -24.31 -11.98 5.41
CA THR A 56 -24.82 -11.49 6.71
C THR A 56 -24.84 -9.96 6.76
N ILE A 57 -23.81 -9.30 6.21
CA ILE A 57 -23.73 -7.84 6.12
C ILE A 57 -24.83 -7.30 5.23
N ILE A 58 -24.97 -7.85 4.02
CA ILE A 58 -25.96 -7.37 3.06
C ILE A 58 -27.37 -7.59 3.59
N GLN A 59 -27.65 -8.76 4.18
CA GLN A 59 -28.95 -9.05 4.77
C GLN A 59 -29.25 -8.12 5.96
N GLY A 60 -28.27 -7.89 6.84
CA GLY A 60 -28.41 -6.94 7.94
C GLY A 60 -28.67 -5.51 7.47
N CYS A 61 -28.03 -5.08 6.38
CA CYS A 61 -28.20 -3.74 5.82
C CYS A 61 -29.50 -3.61 5.03
N GLN A 62 -29.95 -4.66 4.32
CA GLN A 62 -31.26 -4.70 3.66
C GLN A 62 -32.41 -4.59 4.68
N ASN A 63 -32.27 -5.25 5.83
CA ASN A 63 -33.25 -5.15 6.92
C ASN A 63 -33.30 -3.72 7.51
N ILE A 64 -32.17 -3.00 7.53
CA ILE A 64 -32.09 -1.59 7.96
C ILE A 64 -32.61 -0.64 6.86
N SER A 65 -32.37 -0.95 5.60
CA SER A 65 -32.81 -0.14 4.45
C SER A 65 -34.32 -0.18 4.23
N GLN A 66 -35.05 -1.13 4.83
CA GLN A 66 -36.52 -1.10 4.89
C GLN A 66 -37.05 0.12 5.67
N ASP A 67 -36.26 0.70 6.57
CA ASP A 67 -36.61 1.91 7.33
C ASP A 67 -36.15 3.23 6.66
N THR A 68 -35.21 3.18 5.70
CA THR A 68 -34.74 4.33 4.89
C THR A 68 -34.52 3.91 3.43
N PRO A 69 -35.46 4.21 2.51
CA PRO A 69 -35.54 3.56 1.19
C PRO A 69 -34.56 4.07 0.12
N ASP A 70 -33.68 5.03 0.42
CA ASP A 70 -32.93 5.79 -0.60
C ASP A 70 -31.44 5.39 -0.76
N ILE A 71 -30.98 4.27 -0.18
CA ILE A 71 -29.57 3.87 -0.28
C ILE A 71 -29.43 2.69 -1.27
N PRO A 72 -28.90 2.92 -2.50
CA PRO A 72 -28.66 1.84 -3.44
C PRO A 72 -27.64 0.87 -2.84
N MET A 73 -28.03 -0.39 -2.68
CA MET A 73 -27.08 -1.43 -2.27
C MET A 73 -26.17 -1.79 -3.44
N PRO A 74 -24.85 -1.95 -3.22
CA PRO A 74 -23.95 -2.32 -4.29
C PRO A 74 -24.24 -3.74 -4.78
N ASP A 75 -24.30 -3.94 -6.09
CA ASP A 75 -24.63 -5.23 -6.69
C ASP A 75 -23.38 -6.08 -6.92
N ALA A 76 -22.27 -5.45 -7.31
CA ALA A 76 -21.03 -6.14 -7.64
C ALA A 76 -20.23 -6.56 -6.38
N PHE A 77 -19.55 -7.71 -6.46
CA PHE A 77 -18.76 -8.27 -5.36
C PHE A 77 -17.72 -7.30 -4.78
N ILE A 78 -16.99 -6.58 -5.64
CA ILE A 78 -15.97 -5.62 -5.20
C ILE A 78 -16.60 -4.38 -4.58
N GLU A 79 -17.68 -3.85 -5.18
CA GLU A 79 -18.38 -2.67 -4.64
C GLU A 79 -18.95 -2.94 -3.24
N LYS A 80 -19.40 -4.18 -2.98
CA LYS A 80 -19.83 -4.62 -1.64
C LYS A 80 -18.69 -4.53 -0.62
N TRP A 81 -17.49 -4.96 -1.01
CA TRP A 81 -16.31 -4.83 -0.15
C TRP A 81 -15.88 -3.38 0.05
N ASP A 82 -15.91 -2.56 -1.00
CA ASP A 82 -15.62 -1.13 -0.89
C ASP A 82 -16.60 -0.43 0.06
N TRP A 83 -17.88 -0.78 -0.03
CA TRP A 83 -18.91 -0.31 0.90
C TRP A 83 -18.58 -0.69 2.35
N ILE A 84 -18.27 -1.97 2.59
CA ILE A 84 -17.89 -2.48 3.92
C ILE A 84 -16.68 -1.72 4.48
N ILE A 85 -15.65 -1.48 3.66
CA ILE A 85 -14.43 -0.80 4.08
C ILE A 85 -14.71 0.66 4.42
N ASN A 86 -15.51 1.35 3.60
CA ASN A 86 -15.92 2.72 3.86
C ASN A 86 -16.68 2.83 5.19
N GLN A 87 -17.59 1.89 5.46
CA GLN A 87 -18.32 1.86 6.72
C GLN A 87 -17.44 1.52 7.93
N THR A 88 -16.51 0.58 7.75
CA THR A 88 -15.53 0.22 8.79
C THR A 88 -14.68 1.44 9.17
N ALA A 89 -14.16 2.16 8.17
CA ALA A 89 -13.36 3.36 8.38
C ALA A 89 -14.17 4.45 9.08
N ASN A 90 -15.41 4.69 8.64
CA ASN A 90 -16.29 5.67 9.26
C ASN A 90 -16.58 5.34 10.72
N PHE A 91 -16.87 4.08 11.03
CA PHE A 91 -17.06 3.63 12.41
C PHE A 91 -15.84 3.96 13.28
N CYS A 92 -14.63 3.67 12.79
CA CYS A 92 -13.40 4.00 13.50
C CYS A 92 -13.30 5.51 13.77
N ILE A 93 -13.63 6.37 12.81
CA ILE A 93 -13.55 7.83 12.98
C ILE A 93 -14.64 8.35 13.92
N VAL A 94 -15.91 7.97 13.72
CA VAL A 94 -17.04 8.37 14.57
C VAL A 94 -16.81 8.00 16.03
N ASN A 95 -16.22 6.81 16.28
CA ASN A 95 -15.94 6.31 17.62
C ASN A 95 -14.56 6.71 18.16
N LYS A 96 -13.87 7.67 17.52
CA LYS A 96 -12.59 8.22 18.00
C LYS A 96 -11.53 7.11 18.12
N MET A 97 -11.56 6.16 17.20
CA MET A 97 -10.75 4.94 17.12
C MET A 97 -10.95 3.97 18.29
N LYS A 98 -11.99 4.15 19.11
CA LYS A 98 -12.41 3.14 20.09
C LYS A 98 -13.12 2.03 19.33
N THR A 99 -12.46 0.88 19.27
CA THR A 99 -13.00 -0.32 18.63
C THR A 99 -12.98 -1.45 19.66
N PRO A 100 -13.58 -2.61 19.40
CA PRO A 100 -13.46 -3.77 20.28
C PRO A 100 -12.08 -4.43 20.24
N VAL A 101 -11.19 -4.05 19.32
CA VAL A 101 -9.75 -4.33 19.48
C VAL A 101 -9.18 -3.59 20.69
N GLY A 102 -9.73 -2.41 20.98
CA GLY A 102 -9.53 -1.73 22.26
C GLY A 102 -9.55 -0.21 22.16
N LYS A 103 -8.74 0.41 23.03
CA LYS A 103 -8.57 1.87 23.09
C LYS A 103 -7.95 2.40 21.79
N PRO A 104 -8.05 3.72 21.51
CA PRO A 104 -7.58 4.32 20.26
C PRO A 104 -6.15 3.91 19.88
N MET A 105 -5.22 3.95 20.85
CA MET A 105 -3.83 3.54 20.63
C MET A 105 -3.68 2.06 20.25
N GLN A 106 -4.50 1.17 20.83
CA GLN A 106 -4.47 -0.26 20.53
C GLN A 106 -4.97 -0.52 19.10
N THR A 107 -6.01 0.19 18.67
CA THR A 107 -6.51 0.13 17.28
C THR A 107 -5.42 0.59 16.29
N PHE A 108 -4.78 1.74 16.55
CA PHE A 108 -3.70 2.25 15.71
C PHE A 108 -2.49 1.30 15.64
N GLN A 109 -2.08 0.73 16.77
CA GLN A 109 -1.01 -0.24 16.84
C GLN A 109 -1.36 -1.55 16.11
N ALA A 110 -2.62 -1.99 16.16
CA ALA A 110 -3.04 -3.19 15.44
C ALA A 110 -2.87 -3.05 13.92
N PHE A 111 -3.30 -1.92 13.35
CA PHE A 111 -3.05 -1.61 11.94
C PHE A 111 -1.57 -1.48 11.62
N GLU A 112 -0.83 -0.73 12.44
CA GLU A 112 0.61 -0.50 12.25
C GLU A 112 1.40 -1.81 12.30
N ASN A 113 1.08 -2.71 13.22
CA ASN A 113 1.76 -3.99 13.37
C ASN A 113 1.44 -4.94 12.21
N GLU A 114 0.19 -5.02 11.76
CA GLU A 114 -0.17 -5.90 10.64
C GLU A 114 0.50 -5.43 9.34
N ILE A 115 0.50 -4.12 9.04
CA ILE A 115 1.15 -3.63 7.83
C ILE A 115 2.67 -3.79 7.88
N LYS A 116 3.30 -3.56 9.04
CA LYS A 116 4.75 -3.78 9.22
C LYS A 116 5.12 -5.25 9.12
N ARG A 117 4.29 -6.15 9.66
CA ARG A 117 4.46 -7.59 9.54
C ARG A 117 4.44 -8.01 8.07
N ARG A 118 3.45 -7.53 7.30
CA ARG A 118 3.35 -7.77 5.85
C ARG A 118 4.52 -7.18 5.07
N ALA A 119 4.95 -5.97 5.39
CA ALA A 119 6.11 -5.36 4.75
C ALA A 119 7.39 -6.17 5.03
N SER A 120 7.59 -6.63 6.27
CA SER A 120 8.72 -7.46 6.65
C SER A 120 8.69 -8.84 5.95
N GLU A 121 7.51 -9.46 5.80
CA GLU A 121 7.36 -10.70 5.01
C GLU A 121 7.85 -10.54 3.57
N VAL A 122 7.60 -9.38 2.97
CA VAL A 122 7.98 -9.08 1.59
C VAL A 122 9.46 -8.71 1.47
N LEU A 123 10.01 -7.93 2.41
CA LEU A 123 11.41 -7.51 2.40
C LEU A 123 12.37 -8.61 2.88
N SER A 124 11.90 -9.56 3.69
CA SER A 124 12.71 -10.69 4.15
C SER A 124 12.88 -11.71 3.02
N ARG A 125 14.01 -11.59 2.33
CA ARG A 125 14.50 -12.42 1.20
C ARG A 125 14.28 -13.93 1.30
N LYS A 126 14.05 -14.49 2.49
CA LYS A 126 13.82 -15.92 2.73
C LYS A 126 12.42 -16.43 2.37
N ASN A 127 11.45 -15.54 2.10
CA ASN A 127 10.04 -15.94 1.94
C ASN A 127 9.49 -15.84 0.52
N LEU A 128 10.25 -15.36 -0.46
CA LEU A 128 9.82 -15.42 -1.86
C LEU A 128 9.80 -16.86 -2.39
N HIS A 129 10.65 -17.74 -1.81
CA HIS A 129 10.80 -19.15 -2.21
C HIS A 129 10.54 -20.18 -1.10
N LYS A 130 10.41 -19.77 0.17
CA LYS A 130 9.75 -20.65 1.15
C LYS A 130 8.26 -20.61 0.88
N ARG A 131 7.72 -21.74 0.39
CA ARG A 131 6.33 -22.14 0.64
C ARG A 131 6.01 -21.68 2.07
N PRO A 132 4.95 -20.88 2.29
CA PRO A 132 4.75 -20.20 3.56
C PRO A 132 4.91 -21.20 4.69
N LYS A 133 5.92 -21.01 5.55
CA LYS A 133 6.18 -21.84 6.74
C LYS A 133 5.01 -21.88 7.72
N ALA A 134 3.94 -21.14 7.45
CA ALA A 134 2.62 -21.35 8.02
C ALA A 134 2.02 -22.74 7.70
N ALA A 135 2.58 -23.51 6.76
CA ALA A 135 2.15 -24.87 6.48
C ALA A 135 2.78 -25.93 7.40
N GLU A 136 3.88 -25.64 8.09
CA GLU A 136 4.60 -26.66 8.89
C GLU A 136 4.54 -26.42 10.40
N GLU A 137 4.27 -25.19 10.87
CA GLU A 137 4.28 -24.88 12.31
C GLU A 137 2.89 -24.65 12.92
N THR A 138 1.80 -24.98 12.21
CA THR A 138 0.45 -24.94 12.80
C THR A 138 -0.28 -26.27 12.67
N SER A 139 -0.24 -27.01 13.77
CA SER A 139 -1.12 -28.11 14.19
C SER A 139 -2.59 -27.68 14.35
N SER A 140 -3.15 -26.97 13.37
CA SER A 140 -4.59 -26.71 13.26
C SER A 140 -5.00 -27.08 11.85
N GLY A 141 -5.72 -28.20 11.68
CA GLY A 141 -6.04 -28.88 10.42
C GLY A 141 -6.92 -28.12 9.41
N SER A 142 -6.83 -26.80 9.33
CA SER A 142 -7.45 -26.00 8.28
C SER A 142 -6.51 -25.87 7.08
N PRO A 143 -6.99 -26.08 5.83
CA PRO A 143 -6.16 -25.89 4.64
C PRO A 143 -5.66 -24.44 4.52
N PRO A 144 -4.46 -24.22 3.95
CA PRO A 144 -3.94 -22.88 3.73
C PRO A 144 -4.86 -22.08 2.80
N LEU A 145 -5.02 -20.78 3.11
CA LEU A 145 -5.83 -19.86 2.32
C LEU A 145 -5.37 -19.79 0.85
N LYS A 146 -6.30 -19.74 -0.10
CA LYS A 146 -5.99 -19.54 -1.53
C LYS A 146 -5.25 -18.21 -1.75
N TYR A 147 -4.33 -18.16 -2.72
CA TYR A 147 -3.55 -16.96 -3.04
C TYR A 147 -4.43 -15.74 -3.39
N SER A 148 -5.51 -15.93 -4.14
CA SER A 148 -6.46 -14.86 -4.49
C SER A 148 -7.10 -14.21 -3.27
N ILE A 149 -7.40 -15.01 -2.24
CA ILE A 149 -7.97 -14.53 -0.97
C ILE A 149 -6.94 -13.74 -0.18
N GLN A 150 -5.70 -14.26 -0.11
CA GLN A 150 -4.63 -13.55 0.58
C GLN A 150 -4.36 -12.20 -0.09
N TRP A 151 -4.42 -12.14 -1.41
CA TRP A 151 -4.33 -10.91 -2.18
C TRP A 151 -5.48 -9.94 -1.86
N LEU A 152 -6.73 -10.42 -1.89
CA LEU A 152 -7.90 -9.60 -1.57
C LEU A 152 -7.82 -9.04 -0.16
N ARG A 153 -7.40 -9.83 0.83
CA ARG A 153 -7.22 -9.33 2.19
C ARG A 153 -6.21 -8.19 2.24
N VAL A 154 -5.03 -8.36 1.66
CA VAL A 154 -4.02 -7.29 1.68
C VAL A 154 -4.53 -6.02 0.98
N HIS A 155 -5.32 -6.18 -0.09
CA HIS A 155 -6.00 -5.06 -0.74
C HIS A 155 -6.95 -4.32 0.21
N LEU A 156 -7.84 -5.05 0.87
CA LEU A 156 -8.81 -4.48 1.81
C LEU A 156 -8.13 -3.75 2.97
N LEU A 157 -6.99 -4.25 3.47
CA LEU A 157 -6.20 -3.56 4.49
C LEU A 157 -5.66 -2.22 4.00
N LEU A 158 -5.03 -2.21 2.83
CA LEU A 158 -4.47 -1.00 2.24
C LEU A 158 -5.57 0.02 1.97
N LYS A 159 -6.72 -0.44 1.48
CA LYS A 159 -7.91 0.38 1.27
C LYS A 159 -8.46 0.97 2.56
N LEU A 160 -8.54 0.17 3.63
CA LEU A 160 -8.97 0.64 4.94
C LEU A 160 -8.06 1.74 5.48
N ILE A 161 -6.74 1.60 5.34
CA ILE A 161 -5.76 2.62 5.74
C ILE A 161 -5.96 3.91 4.92
N GLU A 162 -6.12 3.79 3.60
CA GLU A 162 -6.35 4.92 2.70
C GLU A 162 -7.63 5.70 3.06
N VAL A 163 -8.76 5.00 3.25
CA VAL A 163 -10.04 5.64 3.59
C VAL A 163 -9.99 6.23 4.99
N SER A 164 -9.36 5.54 5.95
CA SER A 164 -9.17 6.06 7.31
C SER A 164 -8.35 7.35 7.32
N GLU A 165 -7.29 7.44 6.52
CA GLU A 165 -6.51 8.67 6.34
C GLU A 165 -7.39 9.80 5.78
N LYS A 166 -8.15 9.56 4.70
CA LYS A 166 -9.03 10.57 4.08
C LYS A 166 -10.06 11.11 5.08
N LEU A 167 -10.73 10.22 5.81
CA LEU A 167 -11.74 10.61 6.80
C LEU A 167 -11.11 11.30 8.02
N MET A 168 -9.91 10.89 8.43
CA MET A 168 -9.17 11.55 9.51
C MET A 168 -8.75 12.97 9.12
N LEU A 169 -8.21 13.16 7.92
CA LEU A 169 -7.87 14.50 7.39
C LEU A 169 -9.13 15.35 7.25
N SER A 170 -10.25 14.77 6.80
CA SER A 170 -11.56 15.45 6.77
C SER A 170 -12.04 15.83 8.17
N ALA A 171 -11.83 14.98 9.19
CA ALA A 171 -12.17 15.32 10.57
C ALA A 171 -11.32 16.46 11.14
N ILE A 172 -10.03 16.52 10.75
CA ILE A 172 -9.06 17.53 11.24
C ILE A 172 -9.26 18.88 10.54
N TYR A 173 -9.39 18.89 9.20
CA TYR A 173 -9.37 20.09 8.36
C TYR A 173 -10.72 20.42 7.71
N GLY A 174 -11.64 19.45 7.63
CA GLY A 174 -12.89 19.56 6.87
C GLY A 174 -13.94 20.48 7.47
N GLY A 175 -13.74 21.00 8.68
CA GLY A 175 -14.62 22.02 9.27
C GLY A 175 -14.63 23.36 8.51
N SER A 176 -13.71 23.57 7.56
CA SER A 176 -13.60 24.79 6.73
C SER A 176 -13.59 24.53 5.21
N SER A 177 -13.73 23.28 4.74
CA SER A 177 -13.56 22.96 3.31
C SER A 177 -14.89 22.80 2.57
N VAL A 178 -14.94 23.23 1.31
CA VAL A 178 -16.07 23.07 0.37
C VAL A 178 -16.39 21.60 0.06
N PHE A 179 -15.47 20.67 0.35
CA PHE A 179 -15.62 19.23 0.13
C PHE A 179 -15.79 18.47 1.45
N THR A 180 -17.01 18.44 1.97
CA THR A 180 -17.36 17.54 3.08
C THR A 180 -17.58 16.13 2.52
N LEU A 181 -16.69 15.19 2.84
CA LEU A 181 -16.81 13.80 2.37
C LEU A 181 -17.96 13.06 3.06
N THR A 182 -18.24 13.43 4.32
CA THR A 182 -19.32 12.88 5.14
C THR A 182 -19.57 13.76 6.35
N GLU A 183 -20.78 13.71 6.91
CA GLU A 183 -21.09 14.32 8.19
C GLU A 183 -20.40 13.57 9.35
N ILE A 184 -19.27 14.10 9.82
CA ILE A 184 -18.55 13.57 10.97
C ILE A 184 -19.08 14.24 12.24
N PRO A 185 -19.43 13.53 13.33
CA PRO A 185 -19.90 14.15 14.56
C PRO A 185 -18.93 15.18 15.13
N VAL A 186 -19.45 16.28 15.68
CA VAL A 186 -18.64 17.37 16.27
C VAL A 186 -17.64 16.85 17.30
N THR A 187 -18.06 15.89 18.13
CA THR A 187 -17.20 15.33 19.18
C THR A 187 -16.04 14.49 18.63
N ALA A 188 -16.21 13.88 17.44
CA ALA A 188 -15.14 13.16 16.75
C ALA A 188 -14.18 14.15 16.09
N ARG A 189 -14.70 15.21 15.44
CA ARG A 189 -13.87 16.31 14.90
C ARG A 189 -12.99 16.92 15.97
N GLN A 190 -13.56 17.33 17.11
CA GLN A 190 -12.81 17.88 18.24
C GLN A 190 -11.70 16.92 18.71
N PHE A 191 -11.99 15.62 18.81
CA PHE A 191 -10.98 14.62 19.18
C PHE A 191 -9.81 14.60 18.19
N PHE A 192 -10.06 14.52 16.88
CA PHE A 192 -9.00 14.46 15.88
C PHE A 192 -8.25 15.79 15.73
N THR A 193 -8.92 16.94 15.82
CA THR A 193 -8.26 18.25 15.80
C THR A 193 -7.31 18.41 16.99
N MET A 194 -7.73 18.01 18.20
CA MET A 194 -6.88 18.06 19.39
C MET A 194 -5.70 17.08 19.33
N ASN A 195 -5.85 15.96 18.61
CA ASN A 195 -4.85 14.90 18.50
C ASN A 195 -4.18 14.84 17.12
N SER A 196 -4.25 15.92 16.34
CA SER A 196 -3.82 15.96 14.93
C SER A 196 -2.34 15.60 14.76
N ALA A 197 -1.46 16.13 15.63
CA ALA A 197 -0.04 15.79 15.64
C ALA A 197 0.20 14.29 15.89
N SER A 198 -0.54 13.67 16.81
CA SER A 198 -0.40 12.22 17.09
C SER A 198 -0.84 11.37 15.89
N CYS A 199 -1.89 11.81 15.21
CA CYS A 199 -2.40 11.19 13.98
C CYS A 199 -1.38 11.29 12.84
N GLU A 200 -0.79 12.46 12.63
CA GLU A 200 0.27 12.69 11.63
C GLU A 200 1.48 11.77 11.89
N VAL A 201 1.95 11.69 13.14
CA VAL A 201 3.07 10.79 13.48
C VAL A 201 2.71 9.32 13.20
N TRP A 202 1.48 8.89 13.51
CA TRP A 202 1.05 7.52 13.18
C TRP A 202 1.03 7.28 11.66
N LEU A 203 0.45 8.19 10.89
CA LEU A 203 0.41 8.10 9.42
C LEU A 203 1.82 8.00 8.82
N ASN A 204 2.76 8.82 9.30
CA ASN A 204 4.15 8.80 8.85
C ASN A 204 4.86 7.47 9.15
N ARG A 205 4.49 6.76 10.22
CA ARG A 205 5.01 5.40 10.51
C ARG A 205 4.39 4.31 9.63
N VAL A 206 3.21 4.56 9.07
CA VAL A 206 2.44 3.59 8.26
C VAL A 206 2.70 3.73 6.77
N TYR A 207 2.99 4.94 6.26
CA TYR A 207 3.11 5.18 4.83
C TYR A 207 4.16 4.30 4.14
N TYR A 208 5.38 4.22 4.68
CA TYR A 208 6.44 3.42 4.04
C TYR A 208 6.14 1.91 4.03
N PRO A 209 5.77 1.26 5.16
CA PRO A 209 5.29 -0.12 5.13
C PRO A 209 4.12 -0.36 4.18
N ALA A 210 3.13 0.54 4.17
CA ALA A 210 1.96 0.43 3.28
C ALA A 210 2.35 0.53 1.81
N LEU A 211 3.27 1.44 1.48
CA LEU A 211 3.84 1.60 0.14
C LEU A 211 4.54 0.32 -0.33
N VAL A 212 5.39 -0.28 0.50
CA VAL A 212 6.09 -1.54 0.17
C VAL A 212 5.06 -2.64 -0.11
N VAL A 213 4.08 -2.82 0.78
CA VAL A 213 3.04 -3.84 0.62
C VAL A 213 2.20 -3.59 -0.64
N ALA A 214 1.87 -2.34 -0.95
CA ALA A 214 1.10 -1.96 -2.13
C ALA A 214 1.85 -2.31 -3.42
N TYR A 215 3.14 -2.01 -3.51
CA TYR A 215 3.95 -2.28 -4.69
C TYR A 215 3.98 -3.78 -5.02
N PHE A 216 4.32 -4.62 -4.05
CA PHE A 216 4.42 -6.07 -4.23
C PHE A 216 3.06 -6.80 -4.35
N ARG A 217 1.95 -6.05 -4.36
CA ARG A 217 0.60 -6.57 -4.61
C ARG A 217 -0.03 -6.00 -5.88
N GLY A 218 0.69 -5.13 -6.60
CA GLY A 218 0.25 -4.54 -7.86
C GLY A 218 -0.59 -3.27 -7.73
N TYR A 219 -0.64 -2.64 -6.54
CA TYR A 219 -1.43 -1.44 -6.29
C TYR A 219 -0.60 -0.16 -6.48
N TYR A 220 -0.21 0.09 -7.73
CA TYR A 220 0.70 1.17 -8.09
C TYR A 220 0.16 2.58 -7.78
N GLY A 221 -1.15 2.79 -7.83
CA GLY A 221 -1.75 4.06 -7.45
C GLY A 221 -1.56 4.39 -5.96
N LEU A 222 -1.73 3.40 -5.09
CA LEU A 222 -1.49 3.54 -3.65
C LEU A 222 -0.01 3.76 -3.32
N VAL A 223 0.91 3.17 -4.10
CA VAL A 223 2.36 3.43 -3.97
C VAL A 223 2.65 4.91 -4.16
N ILE A 224 2.08 5.53 -5.21
CA ILE A 224 2.32 6.95 -5.50
C ILE A 224 1.71 7.84 -4.41
N ARG A 225 0.48 7.53 -3.96
CA ARG A 225 -0.21 8.28 -2.89
C ARG A 225 0.57 8.23 -1.57
N PHE A 226 0.82 7.04 -1.04
CA PHE A 226 1.55 6.89 0.23
C PHE A 226 2.98 7.39 0.12
N GLY A 227 3.62 7.22 -1.04
CA GLY A 227 4.98 7.66 -1.30
C GLY A 227 5.12 9.18 -1.31
N SER A 228 4.16 9.91 -1.92
CA SER A 228 4.19 11.38 -1.93
C SER A 228 4.11 11.97 -0.51
N ASN A 229 3.24 11.38 0.33
CA ASN A 229 3.12 11.77 1.74
C ASN A 229 4.39 11.43 2.52
N ALA A 230 4.93 10.21 2.36
CA ALA A 230 6.16 9.78 3.01
C ALA A 230 7.39 10.62 2.62
N LEU A 231 7.56 10.93 1.32
CA LEU A 231 8.65 11.75 0.82
C LEU A 231 8.63 13.14 1.45
N THR A 232 7.46 13.76 1.52
CA THR A 232 7.30 15.09 2.14
C THR A 232 7.71 15.05 3.62
N HIS A 233 7.37 13.98 4.34
CA HIS A 233 7.81 13.77 5.71
C HIS A 233 9.34 13.61 5.83
N TYR A 234 9.96 12.76 5.00
CA TYR A 234 11.40 12.55 5.02
C TYR A 234 12.21 13.78 4.60
N ALA A 235 11.71 14.54 3.62
CA ALA A 235 12.33 15.80 3.19
C ALA A 235 12.35 16.84 4.32
N ARG A 236 11.33 16.87 5.19
CA ARG A 236 11.30 17.74 6.39
C ARG A 236 12.28 17.28 7.48
N GLN A 237 12.55 15.98 7.57
CA GLN A 237 13.40 15.38 8.62
C GLN A 237 14.84 15.11 8.18
N LYS A 238 15.21 15.39 6.93
CA LYS A 238 16.54 15.10 6.35
C LYS A 238 17.70 15.72 7.14
N ALA A 239 17.47 16.84 7.83
CA ALA A 239 18.51 17.51 8.62
C ALA A 239 18.82 16.81 9.94
N THR A 240 17.96 15.89 10.37
CA THR A 240 18.03 15.23 11.68
C THR A 240 18.69 13.85 11.62
N ASP A 241 18.52 13.11 10.51
CA ASP A 241 19.00 11.73 10.37
C ASP A 241 19.30 11.37 8.90
N GLU A 242 20.53 10.96 8.62
CA GLU A 242 20.98 10.51 7.31
C GLU A 242 20.21 9.25 6.83
N LYS A 243 19.69 8.43 7.75
CA LYS A 243 18.83 7.29 7.41
C LYS A 243 17.51 7.72 6.77
N MET A 244 17.03 8.93 7.05
CA MET A 244 15.82 9.48 6.42
C MET A 244 16.07 9.85 4.96
N VAL A 245 17.30 10.26 4.62
CA VAL A 245 17.70 10.47 3.22
C VAL A 245 17.63 9.15 2.46
N LEU A 246 18.24 8.09 3.00
CA LEU A 246 18.22 6.76 2.39
C LEU A 246 16.80 6.20 2.23
N THR A 247 15.97 6.32 3.27
CA THR A 247 14.57 5.86 3.23
C THR A 247 13.75 6.68 2.23
N GLY A 248 14.00 7.99 2.13
CA GLY A 248 13.42 8.87 1.11
C GLY A 248 13.80 8.44 -0.30
N VAL A 249 15.08 8.16 -0.58
CA VAL A 249 15.54 7.66 -1.88
C VAL A 249 14.89 6.31 -2.21
N CYS A 250 14.84 5.36 -1.27
CA CYS A 250 14.17 4.07 -1.49
C CYS A 250 12.67 4.23 -1.79
N THR A 251 12.01 5.18 -1.11
CA THR A 251 10.61 5.53 -1.37
C THR A 251 10.43 6.04 -2.79
N ALA A 252 11.28 6.97 -3.22
CA ALA A 252 11.25 7.51 -4.58
C ALA A 252 11.53 6.42 -5.64
N CYS A 253 12.44 5.49 -5.37
CA CYS A 253 12.74 4.41 -6.31
C CYS A 253 11.58 3.41 -6.45
N LEU A 254 10.83 3.13 -5.37
CA LEU A 254 9.61 2.32 -5.45
C LEU A 254 8.48 3.05 -6.19
N MET A 255 8.36 4.37 -5.99
CA MET A 255 7.43 5.20 -6.76
C MET A 255 7.79 5.24 -8.24
N SER A 256 9.08 5.39 -8.59
CA SER A 256 9.52 5.39 -9.99
C SER A 256 9.27 4.05 -10.65
N LEU A 257 9.45 2.94 -9.93
CA LEU A 257 9.05 1.61 -10.43
C LEU A 257 7.55 1.54 -10.72
N ALA A 258 6.72 2.01 -9.79
CA ALA A 258 5.27 2.04 -9.99
C ALA A 258 4.86 2.90 -11.20
N MET A 259 5.43 4.10 -11.33
CA MET A 259 5.22 4.98 -12.49
C MET A 259 5.70 4.36 -13.80
N ALA A 260 6.80 3.60 -13.76
CA ALA A 260 7.33 2.93 -14.94
C ALA A 260 6.45 1.74 -15.39
N VAL A 261 5.82 1.04 -14.44
CA VAL A 261 4.80 0.03 -14.74
C VAL A 261 3.53 0.67 -15.31
N LEU A 262 3.14 1.84 -14.81
CA LEU A 262 2.00 2.60 -15.32
C LEU A 262 2.27 3.27 -16.69
N GLY A 263 3.52 3.29 -17.16
CA GLY A 263 3.89 3.87 -18.45
C GLY A 263 3.99 5.40 -18.43
N GLU A 264 4.35 5.99 -17.29
CA GLU A 264 4.35 7.45 -17.08
C GLU A 264 5.79 7.97 -16.84
N PRO A 265 6.63 8.08 -17.89
CA PRO A 265 8.05 8.39 -17.77
C PRO A 265 8.35 9.82 -17.33
N MET A 266 7.48 10.79 -17.67
CA MET A 266 7.70 12.20 -17.32
C MET A 266 7.59 12.43 -15.82
N GLU A 267 6.71 11.68 -15.14
CA GLU A 267 6.59 11.73 -13.68
C GLU A 267 7.85 11.22 -12.98
N ILE A 268 8.52 10.21 -13.56
CA ILE A 268 9.81 9.72 -13.05
C ILE A 268 10.88 10.80 -13.19
N VAL A 269 10.92 11.52 -14.31
CA VAL A 269 11.86 12.64 -14.51
C VAL A 269 11.63 13.75 -13.48
N GLY A 270 10.36 14.10 -13.22
CA GLY A 270 9.99 15.07 -12.18
C GLY A 270 10.39 14.62 -10.78
N LEU A 271 10.08 13.36 -10.44
CA LEU A 271 10.43 12.76 -9.15
C LEU A 271 11.95 12.71 -8.95
N ARG A 272 12.70 12.34 -9.98
CA ARG A 272 14.16 12.30 -9.98
C ARG A 272 14.77 13.67 -9.64
N ARG A 273 14.25 14.72 -10.27
CA ARG A 273 14.64 16.11 -9.99
C ARG A 273 14.30 16.52 -8.56
N ARG A 274 13.09 16.20 -8.09
CA ARG A 274 12.66 16.45 -6.71
C ARG A 274 13.60 15.79 -5.70
N VAL A 275 14.02 14.55 -5.94
CA VAL A 275 14.95 13.85 -5.04
C VAL A 275 16.30 14.56 -4.97
N ARG A 276 16.85 14.99 -6.12
CA ARG A 276 18.12 15.73 -6.16
C ARG A 276 18.04 17.05 -5.40
N GLU A 277 16.96 17.80 -5.57
CA GLU A 277 16.75 19.10 -4.92
C GLU A 277 16.42 18.96 -3.43
N GLU A 278 15.53 18.03 -3.05
CA GLU A 278 15.09 17.86 -1.67
C GLU A 278 16.09 17.10 -0.81
N PHE A 279 16.83 16.13 -1.34
CA PHE A 279 17.75 15.30 -0.54
C PHE A 279 19.23 15.61 -0.80
N GLY A 280 19.57 16.35 -1.87
CA GLY A 280 20.95 16.72 -2.18
C GLY A 280 21.85 15.52 -2.50
N THR A 281 21.28 14.43 -3.02
CA THR A 281 21.99 13.17 -3.28
C THR A 281 21.83 12.71 -4.73
N GLU A 282 22.90 12.10 -5.25
CA GLU A 282 22.89 11.40 -6.54
C GLU A 282 22.46 9.92 -6.40
N MET A 283 22.21 9.46 -5.17
CA MET A 283 21.75 8.09 -4.91
C MET A 283 20.40 7.83 -5.59
N GLY A 284 20.29 6.70 -6.29
CA GLY A 284 19.07 6.29 -7.00
C GLY A 284 18.80 7.04 -8.31
N GLN A 285 19.61 8.04 -8.68
CA GLN A 285 19.42 8.80 -9.92
C GLN A 285 19.59 7.93 -11.16
N SER A 286 20.66 7.13 -11.22
CA SER A 286 20.93 6.21 -12.34
C SER A 286 19.86 5.12 -12.47
N LEU A 287 19.32 4.64 -11.35
CA LEU A 287 18.18 3.72 -11.33
C LEU A 287 16.92 4.38 -11.92
N MET A 288 16.57 5.59 -11.47
CA MET A 288 15.42 6.31 -12.00
C MET A 288 15.57 6.63 -13.49
N GLU A 289 16.78 6.91 -13.96
CA GLU A 289 17.09 7.12 -15.38
C GLU A 289 16.91 5.83 -16.21
N ALA A 290 17.41 4.69 -15.72
CA ALA A 290 17.15 3.39 -16.34
C ALA A 290 15.64 3.06 -16.42
N LEU A 291 14.87 3.43 -15.39
CA LEU A 291 13.42 3.25 -15.39
C LEU A 291 12.68 4.16 -16.37
N VAL A 292 13.21 5.36 -16.64
CA VAL A 292 12.69 6.24 -17.70
C VAL A 292 12.89 5.59 -19.06
N GLU A 293 14.07 5.05 -19.35
CA GLU A 293 14.34 4.35 -20.61
C GLU A 293 13.44 3.12 -20.80
N MET A 294 13.18 2.39 -19.71
CA MET A 294 12.21 1.30 -19.70
C MET A 294 10.79 1.77 -20.06
N ALA A 295 10.33 2.84 -19.43
CA ALA A 295 8.93 3.29 -19.54
C ALA A 295 8.64 4.08 -20.82
N ALA A 296 9.58 4.92 -21.28
CA ALA A 296 9.41 5.77 -22.46
C ALA A 296 9.72 5.05 -23.77
N ASN A 297 10.84 4.31 -23.79
CA ASN A 297 11.46 3.85 -25.04
C ASN A 297 11.36 2.33 -25.23
N ALA A 298 10.85 1.58 -24.23
CA ALA A 298 10.83 0.12 -24.19
C ALA A 298 12.21 -0.52 -24.48
N ARG A 299 13.30 0.20 -24.14
CA ARG A 299 14.69 -0.25 -24.31
C ARG A 299 15.14 -0.99 -23.06
N TYR A 300 14.62 -2.19 -22.89
CA TYR A 300 14.87 -3.00 -21.70
C TYR A 300 16.34 -3.43 -21.59
N GLU A 301 17.02 -3.65 -22.70
CA GLU A 301 18.40 -4.11 -22.78
C GLU A 301 19.37 -3.08 -22.20
N ILE A 302 19.21 -1.80 -22.60
CA ILE A 302 20.04 -0.70 -22.10
C ILE A 302 19.81 -0.50 -20.60
N ALA A 303 18.54 -0.54 -20.17
CA ALA A 303 18.19 -0.40 -18.78
C ALA A 303 18.80 -1.51 -17.91
N LEU A 304 18.75 -2.77 -18.37
CA LEU A 304 19.33 -3.92 -17.66
C LEU A 304 20.84 -3.78 -17.45
N VAL A 305 21.60 -3.40 -18.49
CA VAL A 305 23.05 -3.18 -18.40
C VAL A 305 23.38 -2.12 -17.36
N VAL A 306 22.61 -1.03 -17.31
CA VAL A 306 22.80 0.04 -16.30
C VAL A 306 22.53 -0.49 -14.89
N LEU A 307 21.46 -1.27 -14.70
CA LEU A 307 21.11 -1.83 -13.39
C LEU A 307 22.14 -2.84 -12.88
N GLU A 308 22.67 -3.67 -13.77
CA GLU A 308 23.76 -4.61 -13.44
C GLU A 308 25.03 -3.87 -13.07
N THR A 309 25.39 -2.84 -13.83
CA THR A 309 26.55 -2.02 -13.52
C THR A 309 26.45 -1.45 -12.11
N ILE A 310 25.26 -0.95 -11.71
CA ILE A 310 25.02 -0.44 -10.35
C ILE A 310 25.23 -1.53 -9.29
N LEU A 311 24.72 -2.75 -9.52
CA LEU A 311 24.85 -3.85 -8.55
C LEU A 311 26.31 -4.33 -8.40
N VAL A 312 27.09 -4.33 -9.49
CA VAL A 312 28.49 -4.78 -9.50
C VAL A 312 29.44 -3.72 -8.93
N THR A 313 29.24 -2.45 -9.30
CA THR A 313 30.18 -1.38 -8.94
C THR A 313 29.98 -0.82 -7.54
N ASP A 314 28.75 -0.83 -7.01
CA ASP A 314 28.45 -0.24 -5.71
C ASP A 314 28.34 -1.28 -4.59
N GLY A 315 29.48 -1.65 -4.02
CA GLY A 315 29.54 -2.53 -2.84
C GLY A 315 28.92 -1.93 -1.57
N THR A 316 28.60 -0.62 -1.56
CA THR A 316 28.02 0.08 -0.40
C THR A 316 26.50 0.24 -0.49
N LEU A 317 25.88 -0.29 -1.56
CA LEU A 317 24.46 -0.14 -1.79
C LEU A 317 23.62 -0.77 -0.67
N ASN A 318 22.60 -0.05 -0.21
CA ASN A 318 21.69 -0.56 0.82
C ASN A 318 20.94 -1.81 0.34
N GLU A 319 20.75 -2.78 1.23
CA GLU A 319 20.06 -4.04 0.96
C GLU A 319 18.63 -3.88 0.39
N THR A 320 17.94 -2.81 0.77
CA THR A 320 16.60 -2.46 0.24
C THR A 320 16.70 -1.92 -1.18
N LEU A 321 17.69 -1.08 -1.46
CA LEU A 321 17.91 -0.54 -2.80
C LEU A 321 18.36 -1.65 -3.76
N LYS A 322 19.21 -2.59 -3.31
CA LYS A 322 19.53 -3.82 -4.04
C LYS A 322 18.26 -4.59 -4.40
N LEU A 323 17.38 -4.83 -3.42
CA LEU A 323 16.10 -5.53 -3.65
C LEU A 323 15.24 -4.80 -4.70
N ILE A 324 15.13 -3.47 -4.61
CA ILE A 324 14.37 -2.64 -5.57
C ILE A 324 14.94 -2.80 -6.98
N ILE A 325 16.26 -2.72 -7.15
CA ILE A 325 16.91 -2.92 -8.45
C ILE A 325 16.65 -4.32 -8.98
N GLN A 326 16.81 -5.35 -8.15
CA GLN A 326 16.58 -6.72 -8.56
C GLN A 326 15.13 -6.97 -9.00
N VAL A 327 14.16 -6.38 -8.29
CA VAL A 327 12.74 -6.45 -8.70
C VAL A 327 12.49 -5.74 -10.04
N ALA A 328 13.16 -4.60 -10.28
CA ALA A 328 13.12 -3.92 -11.57
C ALA A 328 13.64 -4.80 -12.70
N MET A 329 14.78 -5.47 -12.48
CA MET A 329 15.39 -6.38 -13.45
C MET A 329 14.46 -7.57 -13.76
N ILE A 330 13.86 -8.19 -12.75
CA ILE A 330 12.89 -9.28 -12.96
C ILE A 330 11.71 -8.81 -13.82
N ASP A 331 11.16 -7.62 -13.53
CA ASP A 331 10.05 -7.08 -14.32
C ASP A 331 10.46 -6.87 -15.78
N MET A 332 11.63 -6.29 -16.04
CA MET A 332 12.18 -6.10 -17.39
C MET A 332 12.38 -7.45 -18.11
N LEU A 333 13.02 -8.43 -17.48
CA LEU A 333 13.28 -9.74 -18.07
C LEU A 333 11.99 -10.51 -18.40
N ASN A 334 10.97 -10.40 -17.55
CA ASN A 334 9.64 -10.96 -17.82
C ASN A 334 8.99 -10.30 -19.05
N ARG A 335 9.18 -9.00 -19.26
CA ARG A 335 8.67 -8.28 -20.44
C ARG A 335 9.38 -8.67 -21.74
N ILE A 336 10.69 -8.92 -21.69
CA ILE A 336 11.47 -9.42 -22.85
C ILE A 336 11.14 -10.90 -23.16
N ARG A 337 10.47 -11.60 -22.24
CA ARG A 337 10.09 -13.04 -22.36
C ARG A 337 11.30 -13.96 -22.54
N LEU A 338 12.39 -13.69 -21.81
CA LEU A 338 13.57 -14.55 -21.74
C LEU A 338 13.59 -15.36 -20.44
N PRO A 339 12.82 -16.46 -20.32
CA PRO A 339 12.69 -17.20 -19.07
C PRO A 339 14.01 -17.78 -18.57
N GLN A 340 14.93 -18.12 -19.47
CA GLN A 340 16.27 -18.62 -19.13
C GLN A 340 17.13 -17.54 -18.46
N ALA A 341 17.05 -16.29 -18.95
CA ALA A 341 17.71 -15.16 -18.31
C ALA A 341 17.04 -14.83 -16.97
N VAL A 342 15.70 -14.86 -16.88
CA VAL A 342 14.99 -14.71 -15.61
C VAL A 342 15.49 -15.73 -14.58
N GLU A 343 15.66 -16.99 -14.97
CA GLU A 343 16.15 -18.06 -14.08
C GLU A 343 17.64 -17.90 -13.75
N TYR A 344 18.47 -17.47 -14.70
CA TYR A 344 19.87 -17.13 -14.46
C TYR A 344 20.01 -15.95 -13.48
N TYR A 345 19.40 -14.80 -13.75
CA TYR A 345 19.44 -13.66 -12.82
C TYR A 345 18.76 -14.03 -11.50
N ARG A 346 17.72 -14.87 -11.50
CA ARG A 346 17.15 -15.42 -10.28
C ARG A 346 18.19 -16.24 -9.51
N ASN A 347 18.98 -17.10 -10.16
CA ASN A 347 19.95 -17.96 -9.48
C ASN A 347 21.29 -17.27 -9.17
N THR A 348 21.71 -16.30 -9.97
CA THR A 348 22.98 -15.57 -9.83
C THR A 348 22.83 -14.35 -8.92
N LEU A 349 21.68 -13.67 -8.95
CA LEU A 349 21.39 -12.55 -8.04
C LEU A 349 20.63 -12.99 -6.77
N TYR A 350 19.97 -14.15 -6.76
CA TYR A 350 19.23 -14.68 -5.60
C TYR A 350 19.63 -16.10 -5.15
N GLY A 351 20.71 -16.70 -5.70
CA GLY A 351 21.18 -18.05 -5.34
C GLY A 351 21.74 -18.19 -3.93
N GLU A 352 21.77 -19.44 -3.46
CA GLU A 352 21.99 -19.88 -2.08
C GLU A 352 23.36 -19.57 -1.46
N ASP A 353 24.27 -18.92 -2.19
CA ASP A 353 25.62 -18.60 -1.73
C ASP A 353 25.91 -17.09 -1.94
N PRO A 354 25.98 -16.29 -0.87
CA PRO A 354 26.22 -14.84 -0.95
C PRO A 354 27.60 -14.45 -1.52
N ASP A 355 28.49 -15.42 -1.76
CA ASP A 355 29.84 -15.23 -2.30
C ASP A 355 30.02 -15.75 -3.75
N ALA A 356 28.94 -16.13 -4.45
CA ALA A 356 29.06 -16.60 -5.83
C ALA A 356 29.53 -15.46 -6.76
N PRO A 357 30.65 -15.62 -7.48
CA PRO A 357 31.14 -14.59 -8.39
C PRO A 357 30.14 -14.37 -9.52
N ILE A 358 29.80 -13.10 -9.77
CA ILE A 358 29.00 -12.68 -10.92
C ILE A 358 29.80 -13.09 -12.16
N SER A 359 29.36 -14.15 -12.83
CA SER A 359 29.95 -14.60 -14.09
C SER A 359 29.76 -13.49 -15.12
N GLY A 360 30.88 -13.00 -15.67
CA GLY A 360 30.95 -11.89 -16.61
C GLY A 360 30.47 -12.20 -18.03
N ASP A 361 29.59 -13.19 -18.19
CA ASP A 361 29.01 -13.53 -19.48
C ASP A 361 27.52 -13.14 -19.48
N PHE A 362 27.26 -11.90 -19.90
CA PHE A 362 26.41 -11.55 -21.06
C PHE A 362 26.61 -10.09 -21.48
#